data_AF-A0A2E6ULQ8-F1
#
_entry.id   AF-A0A2E6ULQ8-F1
#
_cell.length_a   1.000
_cell.length_b   1.000
_cell.length_c   1.000
_cell.angle_alpha   90.00
_cell.angle_beta   90.00
_cell.angle_gamma   90.00
#
_symmetry.space_group_name_H-M   'P 1'
#
loop_
_entity.id
_entity.type
_entity.pdbx_description
1 polymer ?
#
loop_
_entity_poly.entity_id
_entity_poly.type
_entity_poly.pdbx_seq_one_letter_code
_entity_poly.pdbx_strand_id
1 'polypeptide(L)'
;MGLLDRFRSRRAPAQTVILHIRTRVGTDDGFRAVVDDAASVHLLDRPVRVGWWIGGDDRWYDPAAERAVRQVRPGPAPVLETRLRVAGGDVVATTWAAVAGGPGVVVELANETPVPVAVAVVAGSGGQVAVGDRTLSVDGVAACTVDREPGRFALADTSAALWAAVTGGAASESVPPPLASPTGDATGALVVPLLHHQSLRFVVPGGDPARLPAADRVAAGWSTRLEGAARIELPDESLQASVPAGLVDLLLAEPVPDVAAQLASWGLVAEAVERIAAHHGEDSAGWLRATATCWVLHRRPEPFADLPLGDLVAAARSEPGAVARLAGLFAARGDDRAATDAASLAGPVADPEGPLWDLARRLARPVDGGLALLGEVPESWHGQPVEVHGLPTVHGSLSYGVRWHGERPALLWEFEPHDDGPVRLTVPGLDPAFSTIEPTGEALLAAPRGAAAVSPPEPGSFS
;
A
#
# COMPACT_ATOMS: atom_id res chain seq x y z
N MET A 1 37.08 28.10 -4.05
CA MET A 1 36.15 26.94 -4.15
C MET A 1 36.17 26.23 -2.80
N GLY A 2 35.22 26.59 -1.93
CA GLY A 2 35.29 26.31 -0.49
C GLY A 2 34.58 25.01 -0.08
N LEU A 3 35.09 24.39 0.99
CA LEU A 3 34.63 23.15 1.63
C LEU A 3 33.13 23.17 2.04
N LEU A 4 32.51 24.35 2.09
CA LEU A 4 31.10 24.55 2.46
C LEU A 4 30.12 24.36 1.28
N ASP A 5 30.58 24.37 0.02
CA ASP A 5 29.74 24.04 -1.15
C ASP A 5 29.51 22.52 -1.30
N ARG A 6 30.23 21.68 -0.54
CA ARG A 6 30.01 20.22 -0.47
C ARG A 6 28.89 19.81 0.51
N PHE A 7 28.38 20.74 1.32
CA PHE A 7 27.27 20.51 2.25
C PHE A 7 25.93 21.03 1.72
N ARG A 8 25.88 21.57 0.50
CA ARG A 8 24.61 21.72 -0.20
C ARG A 8 24.17 20.36 -0.70
N SER A 9 23.27 19.75 0.07
CA SER A 9 22.48 18.60 -0.34
C SER A 9 22.09 18.78 -1.80
N ARG A 10 22.54 17.86 -2.67
CA ARG A 10 21.94 17.73 -3.99
C ARG A 10 20.46 17.49 -3.70
N ARG A 11 19.65 18.52 -3.90
CA ARG A 11 18.20 18.41 -3.99
C ARG A 11 17.96 17.17 -4.87
N ALA A 12 17.40 16.13 -4.27
CA ALA A 12 16.85 15.03 -5.06
C ALA A 12 15.99 15.67 -6.16
N PRO A 13 16.02 15.17 -7.40
CA PRO A 13 15.15 15.68 -8.44
C PRO A 13 13.72 15.67 -7.88
N ALA A 14 12.89 16.59 -8.33
CA ALA A 14 11.55 16.90 -7.84
C ALA A 14 10.51 15.73 -7.93
N GLN A 15 10.95 14.48 -7.93
CA GLN A 15 10.17 13.25 -7.89
C GLN A 15 9.57 12.96 -6.50
N THR A 16 10.24 13.33 -5.40
CA THR A 16 9.75 13.03 -4.03
C THR A 16 8.48 13.82 -3.65
N VAL A 17 8.18 14.93 -4.34
CA VAL A 17 7.03 15.80 -4.03
C VAL A 17 5.79 15.52 -4.90
N ILE A 18 5.88 14.57 -5.86
CA ILE A 18 4.77 14.22 -6.79
C ILE A 18 4.38 12.73 -6.66
N LEU A 19 4.38 12.20 -5.43
CA LEU A 19 3.83 10.87 -5.13
C LEU A 19 2.46 10.93 -4.42
N HIS A 20 1.94 12.13 -4.17
CA HIS A 20 0.67 12.34 -3.44
C HIS A 20 -0.60 12.24 -4.30
N ILE A 21 -0.50 11.94 -5.60
CA ILE A 21 -1.64 12.03 -6.53
C ILE A 21 -1.70 10.82 -7.49
N ARG A 22 -1.11 9.68 -7.12
CA ARG A 22 -1.18 8.49 -7.99
C ARG A 22 -1.21 7.19 -7.19
N THR A 23 -2.08 6.27 -7.59
CA THR A 23 -2.29 4.99 -6.88
C THR A 23 -1.31 3.94 -7.39
N ARG A 24 -0.58 3.30 -6.49
CA ARG A 24 0.27 2.16 -6.82
C ARG A 24 -0.57 0.90 -7.01
N VAL A 25 -0.34 0.18 -8.09
CA VAL A 25 -0.87 -1.17 -8.30
C VAL A 25 0.27 -2.15 -8.42
N GLY A 26 0.11 -3.33 -7.83
CA GLY A 26 1.14 -4.35 -7.84
C GLY A 26 0.65 -5.73 -7.42
N THR A 27 1.55 -6.68 -7.49
CA THR A 27 1.34 -8.09 -7.18
C THR A 27 2.13 -8.46 -5.93
N ASP A 28 2.06 -9.72 -5.55
CA ASP A 28 2.71 -10.23 -4.33
C ASP A 28 4.23 -10.00 -4.30
N ASP A 29 4.86 -10.15 -5.46
CA ASP A 29 6.28 -9.91 -5.70
C ASP A 29 6.61 -8.43 -5.96
N GLY A 30 5.64 -7.54 -5.73
CA GLY A 30 5.87 -6.11 -5.58
C GLY A 30 5.16 -5.22 -6.59
N PHE A 31 5.61 -3.97 -6.58
CA PHE A 31 5.06 -2.87 -7.32
C PHE A 31 5.18 -3.03 -8.85
N ARG A 32 4.13 -2.64 -9.60
CA ARG A 32 4.08 -2.80 -11.07
C ARG A 32 3.89 -1.50 -11.82
N ALA A 33 2.90 -0.72 -11.42
CA ALA A 33 2.52 0.46 -12.16
C ALA A 33 1.87 1.51 -11.27
N VAL A 34 1.84 2.72 -11.79
CA VAL A 34 1.17 3.84 -11.17
C VAL A 34 -0.07 4.19 -12.00
N VAL A 35 -1.22 4.33 -11.35
CA VAL A 35 -2.45 4.85 -11.96
C VAL A 35 -2.62 6.30 -11.56
N ASP A 36 -2.71 7.20 -12.54
CA ASP A 36 -2.93 8.64 -12.29
C ASP A 36 -4.42 8.99 -12.13
N ASP A 37 -4.70 10.26 -11.81
CA ASP A 37 -6.05 10.81 -11.65
C ASP A 37 -6.94 10.65 -12.89
N ALA A 38 -6.32 10.52 -14.07
CA ALA A 38 -7.00 10.30 -15.35
C ALA A 38 -7.17 8.79 -15.66
N ALA A 39 -6.97 7.93 -14.67
CA ALA A 39 -6.97 6.47 -14.80
C ALA A 39 -6.01 5.92 -15.87
N SER A 40 -4.94 6.66 -16.17
CA SER A 40 -3.89 6.18 -17.05
C SER A 40 -2.88 5.35 -16.27
N VAL A 41 -2.53 4.20 -16.83
CA VAL A 41 -1.52 3.29 -16.30
C VAL A 41 -0.15 3.71 -16.83
N HIS A 42 0.78 3.96 -15.91
CA HIS A 42 2.19 4.26 -16.18
C HIS A 42 3.04 3.13 -15.66
N LEU A 43 3.81 2.51 -16.55
CA LEU A 43 4.83 1.53 -16.18
C LEU A 43 6.09 2.28 -15.68
N LEU A 44 6.79 1.73 -14.68
CA LEU A 44 8.01 2.38 -14.16
C LEU A 44 9.29 1.94 -14.87
N ASP A 45 9.31 0.72 -15.41
CA ASP A 45 10.46 0.15 -16.10
C ASP A 45 10.65 0.72 -17.51
N ARG A 46 9.64 1.41 -18.03
CA ARG A 46 9.62 1.95 -19.39
C ARG A 46 8.67 3.13 -19.53
N PRO A 47 8.91 4.06 -20.46
CA PRO A 47 8.06 5.22 -20.68
C PRO A 47 6.77 4.82 -21.43
N VAL A 48 6.02 3.83 -20.98
CA VAL A 48 4.73 3.47 -21.60
C VAL A 48 3.59 4.02 -20.75
N ARG A 49 2.75 4.82 -21.40
CA ARG A 49 1.48 5.30 -20.83
C ARG A 49 0.33 4.66 -21.60
N VAL A 50 -0.62 4.08 -20.88
CA VAL A 50 -1.87 3.55 -21.45
C VAL A 50 -3.06 4.19 -20.75
N GLY A 51 -3.96 4.78 -21.52
CA GLY A 51 -5.20 5.37 -21.06
C GLY A 51 -6.38 4.95 -21.92
N TRP A 52 -7.53 5.59 -21.72
CA TRP A 52 -8.73 5.29 -22.47
C TRP A 52 -9.60 6.54 -22.65
N TRP A 53 -10.30 6.63 -23.78
CA TRP A 53 -11.30 7.66 -24.06
C TRP A 53 -12.65 7.01 -24.35
N ILE A 54 -13.74 7.72 -24.07
CA ILE A 54 -15.10 7.25 -24.33
C ILE A 54 -15.75 8.11 -25.39
N GLY A 55 -16.23 7.51 -26.47
CA GLY A 55 -17.11 8.13 -27.45
C GLY A 55 -18.56 7.83 -27.08
N GLY A 56 -19.28 8.82 -26.57
CA GLY A 56 -20.72 8.74 -26.35
C GLY A 56 -21.51 9.21 -27.58
N ASP A 57 -22.83 9.23 -27.44
CA ASP A 57 -23.74 9.71 -28.51
C ASP A 57 -23.55 11.19 -28.84
N ASP A 58 -23.03 11.99 -27.91
CA ASP A 58 -22.88 13.44 -28.05
C ASP A 58 -21.45 13.86 -28.45
N ARG A 59 -20.42 13.33 -27.77
CA ARG A 59 -19.02 13.67 -27.99
C ARG A 59 -18.07 12.59 -27.48
N TRP A 60 -16.78 12.84 -27.68
CA TRP A 60 -15.72 12.11 -26.99
C TRP A 60 -15.36 12.76 -25.65
N TYR A 61 -15.01 11.91 -24.69
CA TYR A 61 -14.61 12.23 -23.34
C TYR A 61 -13.20 11.70 -23.10
N ASP A 62 -12.28 12.57 -22.68
CA ASP A 62 -10.95 12.20 -22.21
C ASP A 62 -10.90 12.36 -20.69
N PRO A 63 -10.71 11.28 -19.90
CA PRO A 63 -10.56 11.38 -18.44
C PRO A 63 -9.58 12.48 -17.99
N ALA A 64 -8.52 12.76 -18.75
CA ALA A 64 -7.55 13.80 -18.41
C ALA A 64 -8.08 15.23 -18.55
N ALA A 65 -9.11 15.44 -19.37
CA ALA A 65 -9.74 16.74 -19.61
C ALA A 65 -11.07 16.93 -18.84
N GLU A 66 -11.64 15.84 -18.30
CA GLU A 66 -12.93 15.88 -17.62
C GLU A 66 -12.82 16.20 -16.14
N ARG A 67 -13.65 17.13 -15.66
CA ARG A 67 -13.76 17.43 -14.22
C ARG A 67 -14.55 16.38 -13.43
N ALA A 68 -15.31 15.54 -14.12
CA ALA A 68 -16.26 14.59 -13.53
C ALA A 68 -15.67 13.17 -13.40
N VAL A 69 -14.35 13.05 -13.27
CA VAL A 69 -13.67 11.79 -12.95
C VAL A 69 -13.63 11.60 -11.44
N ARG A 70 -14.07 10.44 -10.96
CA ARG A 70 -14.11 10.10 -9.53
C ARG A 70 -13.35 8.80 -9.32
N GLN A 71 -12.35 8.80 -8.46
CA GLN A 71 -11.55 7.62 -8.14
C GLN A 71 -11.74 7.22 -6.68
N VAL A 72 -11.89 5.92 -6.44
CA VAL A 72 -11.95 5.33 -5.11
C VAL A 72 -11.19 4.01 -5.07
N ARG A 73 -10.62 3.69 -3.92
CA ARG A 73 -10.08 2.35 -3.62
C ARG A 73 -11.12 1.66 -2.72
N PRO A 74 -11.89 0.68 -3.21
CA PRO A 74 -13.05 0.14 -2.48
C PRO A 74 -12.71 -0.60 -1.18
N GLY A 75 -11.46 -1.05 -1.04
CA GLY A 75 -10.97 -1.78 0.12
C GLY A 75 -9.45 -1.70 0.22
N PRO A 76 -8.82 -2.54 1.04
CA PRO A 76 -7.38 -2.47 1.27
C PRO A 76 -6.55 -2.98 0.09
N ALA A 77 -7.10 -3.81 -0.78
CA ALA A 77 -6.39 -4.30 -1.96
C ALA A 77 -6.04 -3.13 -2.91
N PRO A 78 -4.94 -3.20 -3.68
CA PRO A 78 -4.54 -2.16 -4.62
C PRO A 78 -5.37 -2.27 -5.92
N VAL A 79 -6.69 -2.13 -5.75
CA VAL A 79 -7.72 -2.15 -6.79
C VAL A 79 -8.33 -0.76 -6.80
N LEU A 80 -8.23 -0.08 -7.94
CA LEU A 80 -8.74 1.28 -8.10
C LEU A 80 -9.99 1.26 -8.98
N GLU A 81 -11.05 1.89 -8.52
CA GLU A 81 -12.25 2.13 -9.31
C GLU A 81 -12.30 3.59 -9.75
N THR A 82 -12.37 3.82 -11.07
CA THR A 82 -12.54 5.15 -11.66
C THR A 82 -13.88 5.25 -12.38
N ARG A 83 -14.73 6.18 -11.97
CA ARG A 83 -16.00 6.49 -12.65
C ARG A 83 -15.84 7.75 -13.49
N LEU A 84 -16.08 7.64 -14.80
CA LEU A 84 -16.20 8.76 -15.72
C LEU A 84 -17.67 9.01 -16.05
N ARG A 85 -18.17 10.20 -15.75
CA ARG A 85 -19.50 10.64 -16.18
C ARG A 85 -19.50 10.97 -17.67
N VAL A 86 -20.36 10.29 -18.43
CA VAL A 86 -20.64 10.57 -19.85
C VAL A 86 -22.13 10.85 -20.05
N ALA A 87 -22.55 11.15 -21.28
CA ALA A 87 -23.96 11.28 -21.61
C ALA A 87 -24.73 9.99 -21.24
N GLY A 88 -25.78 10.14 -20.41
CA GLY A 88 -26.68 9.04 -20.05
C GLY A 88 -26.24 8.15 -18.87
N GLY A 89 -25.00 8.26 -18.35
CA GLY A 89 -24.56 7.43 -17.22
C GLY A 89 -23.06 7.50 -16.95
N ASP A 90 -22.53 6.50 -16.25
CA ASP A 90 -21.10 6.37 -15.96
C ASP A 90 -20.48 5.24 -16.81
N VAL A 91 -19.20 5.41 -17.16
CA VAL A 91 -18.33 4.30 -17.52
C VAL A 91 -17.37 4.08 -16.36
N VAL A 92 -17.29 2.84 -15.89
CA VAL A 92 -16.54 2.49 -14.68
C VAL A 92 -15.33 1.66 -15.07
N ALA A 93 -14.13 2.15 -14.79
CA ALA A 93 -12.87 1.43 -14.94
C ALA A 93 -12.45 0.83 -13.60
N THR A 94 -12.31 -0.49 -13.52
CA THR A 94 -11.66 -1.17 -12.39
C THR A 94 -10.23 -1.55 -12.81
N THR A 95 -9.23 -1.09 -12.08
CA THR A 95 -7.81 -1.27 -12.41
C THR A 95 -7.08 -2.01 -11.29
N TRP A 96 -6.38 -3.09 -11.62
CA TRP A 96 -5.62 -3.90 -10.67
C TRP A 96 -4.42 -4.58 -11.34
N ALA A 97 -3.47 -5.09 -10.56
CA ALA A 97 -2.38 -5.90 -11.09
C ALA A 97 -2.56 -7.38 -10.73
N ALA A 98 -2.18 -8.27 -11.63
CA ALA A 98 -2.24 -9.72 -11.44
C ALA A 98 -1.15 -10.45 -12.24
N VAL A 99 -0.97 -11.75 -11.98
CA VAL A 99 0.00 -12.60 -12.66
C VAL A 99 -0.70 -13.75 -13.37
N ALA A 100 -0.42 -13.94 -14.67
CA ALA A 100 -0.84 -15.12 -15.43
C ALA A 100 0.13 -15.40 -16.59
N GLY A 101 1.17 -16.21 -16.35
CA GLY A 101 2.29 -16.40 -17.29
C GLY A 101 3.22 -15.18 -17.42
N GLY A 102 2.96 -14.14 -16.62
CA GLY A 102 3.70 -12.88 -16.51
C GLY A 102 2.84 -11.86 -15.73
N PRO A 103 3.45 -10.82 -15.13
CA PRO A 103 2.71 -9.76 -14.46
C PRO A 103 2.04 -8.82 -15.48
N GLY A 104 0.83 -8.36 -15.16
CA GLY A 104 0.12 -7.37 -15.98
C GLY A 104 -0.85 -6.56 -15.15
N VAL A 105 -1.04 -5.31 -15.55
CA VAL A 105 -2.10 -4.45 -15.03
C VAL A 105 -3.33 -4.62 -15.90
N VAL A 106 -4.43 -5.04 -15.30
CA VAL A 106 -5.73 -5.17 -15.96
C VAL A 106 -6.52 -3.89 -15.73
N VAL A 107 -7.16 -3.40 -16.78
CA VAL A 107 -8.22 -2.39 -16.70
C VAL A 107 -9.47 -3.01 -17.28
N GLU A 108 -10.53 -3.10 -16.48
CA GLU A 108 -11.87 -3.53 -16.91
C GLU A 108 -12.82 -2.32 -16.94
N LEU A 109 -13.30 -1.98 -18.12
CA LEU A 109 -14.27 -0.91 -18.34
C LEU A 109 -15.68 -1.49 -18.44
N ALA A 110 -16.58 -1.12 -17.54
CA ALA A 110 -18.00 -1.45 -17.58
C ALA A 110 -18.83 -0.26 -18.08
N ASN A 111 -19.73 -0.51 -19.02
CA ASN A 111 -20.67 0.50 -19.51
C ASN A 111 -21.98 0.45 -18.71
N GLU A 112 -22.15 1.41 -17.80
CA GLU A 112 -23.37 1.59 -17.00
C GLU A 112 -24.35 2.61 -17.62
N THR A 113 -24.08 3.05 -18.86
CA THR A 113 -25.02 3.88 -19.62
C THR A 113 -26.09 3.00 -20.29
N PRO A 114 -27.26 3.55 -20.64
CA PRO A 114 -28.33 2.79 -21.31
C PRO A 114 -28.04 2.50 -22.80
N VAL A 115 -26.96 3.03 -23.37
CA VAL A 115 -26.64 2.94 -24.80
C VAL A 115 -25.22 2.40 -25.03
N PRO A 116 -24.90 1.83 -26.19
CA PRO A 116 -23.53 1.51 -26.55
C PRO A 116 -22.62 2.74 -26.57
N VAL A 117 -21.36 2.57 -26.16
CA VAL A 117 -20.31 3.60 -26.29
C VAL A 117 -19.14 3.05 -27.09
N ALA A 118 -18.32 3.92 -27.67
CA ALA A 118 -17.02 3.55 -28.21
C ALA A 118 -15.95 3.73 -27.13
N VAL A 119 -15.02 2.79 -27.00
CA VAL A 119 -13.83 2.93 -26.15
C VAL A 119 -12.61 3.02 -27.04
N ALA A 120 -11.83 4.09 -26.94
CA ALA A 120 -10.50 4.15 -27.52
C ALA A 120 -9.48 3.81 -26.44
N VAL A 121 -8.84 2.63 -26.51
CA VAL A 121 -7.70 2.29 -25.66
C VAL A 121 -6.46 2.90 -26.29
N VAL A 122 -5.84 3.85 -25.59
CA VAL A 122 -4.77 4.69 -26.11
C VAL A 122 -3.46 4.30 -25.46
N ALA A 123 -2.41 4.08 -26.25
CA ALA A 123 -1.06 3.95 -25.74
C ALA A 123 -0.07 4.86 -26.49
N GLY A 124 1.00 5.23 -25.81
CA GLY A 124 2.07 6.04 -26.40
C GLY A 124 3.30 6.15 -25.52
N SER A 125 4.12 7.14 -25.85
CA SER A 125 5.42 7.52 -25.28
C SER A 125 6.63 6.65 -25.69
N GLY A 126 6.78 6.47 -27.00
CA GLY A 126 7.98 5.94 -27.65
C GLY A 126 8.19 6.46 -29.08
N GLY A 127 9.25 6.00 -29.74
CA GLY A 127 9.63 6.44 -31.08
C GLY A 127 8.72 5.91 -32.20
N GLN A 128 8.11 4.75 -32.02
CA GLN A 128 7.25 4.11 -33.00
C GLN A 128 6.06 3.40 -32.36
N VAL A 129 4.89 3.48 -33.01
CA VAL A 129 3.69 2.71 -32.66
C VAL A 129 3.25 1.80 -33.80
N ALA A 130 2.74 0.63 -33.45
CA ALA A 130 2.19 -0.32 -34.40
C ALA A 130 1.00 -1.09 -33.83
N VAL A 131 0.07 -1.42 -34.70
CA VAL A 131 -1.12 -2.21 -34.37
C VAL A 131 -0.86 -3.66 -34.81
N GLY A 132 -0.96 -4.58 -33.86
CA GLY A 132 -1.19 -6.01 -34.11
C GLY A 132 -2.69 -6.31 -34.06
N ASP A 133 -3.05 -7.60 -34.04
CA ASP A 133 -4.45 -8.05 -34.07
C ASP A 133 -5.33 -7.39 -32.98
N ARG A 134 -4.97 -7.60 -31.71
CA ARG A 134 -5.64 -6.99 -30.54
C ARG A 134 -4.70 -6.16 -29.66
N THR A 135 -3.53 -5.83 -30.19
CA THR A 135 -2.41 -5.30 -29.41
C THR A 135 -1.92 -4.00 -30.02
N LEU A 136 -1.72 -3.00 -29.18
CA LEU A 136 -0.97 -1.81 -29.54
C LEU A 136 0.45 -1.96 -28.99
N SER A 137 1.46 -1.78 -29.84
CA SER A 137 2.87 -1.86 -29.46
C SER A 137 3.56 -0.51 -29.57
N VAL A 138 4.50 -0.26 -28.67
CA VAL A 138 5.38 0.92 -28.63
C VAL A 138 6.82 0.41 -28.69
N ASP A 139 7.58 0.90 -29.66
CA ASP A 139 8.98 0.51 -29.93
C ASP A 139 9.17 -1.02 -30.03
N GLY A 140 8.22 -1.69 -30.70
CA GLY A 140 8.26 -3.13 -30.96
C GLY A 140 7.87 -4.01 -29.77
N VAL A 141 7.52 -3.44 -28.62
CA VAL A 141 7.01 -4.20 -27.48
C VAL A 141 5.54 -3.88 -27.25
N ALA A 142 4.76 -4.88 -26.84
CA ALA A 142 3.36 -4.66 -26.47
C ALA A 142 3.27 -3.55 -25.40
N ALA A 143 2.34 -2.62 -25.62
CA ALA A 143 1.96 -1.58 -24.66
C ALA A 143 0.60 -1.88 -24.05
N CYS A 144 -0.35 -2.41 -24.84
CA CYS A 144 -1.55 -3.02 -24.29
C CYS A 144 -2.18 -4.05 -25.23
N THR A 145 -3.00 -4.95 -24.66
CA THR A 145 -3.81 -5.91 -25.41
C THR A 145 -5.27 -5.87 -24.93
N VAL A 146 -6.23 -5.70 -25.84
CA VAL A 146 -7.68 -5.72 -25.55
C VAL A 146 -8.26 -7.14 -25.64
N ASP A 147 -9.35 -7.42 -24.92
CA ASP A 147 -9.96 -8.75 -24.83
C ASP A 147 -10.76 -9.20 -26.07
N ARG A 148 -10.98 -8.29 -27.03
CA ARG A 148 -11.74 -8.53 -28.27
C ARG A 148 -11.17 -7.74 -29.44
N GLU A 149 -11.59 -8.06 -30.65
CA GLU A 149 -11.15 -7.38 -31.88
C GLU A 149 -11.55 -5.89 -31.88
N PRO A 150 -10.61 -4.95 -32.11
CA PRO A 150 -10.94 -3.55 -32.35
C PRO A 150 -11.63 -3.37 -33.70
N GLY A 151 -12.63 -2.49 -33.75
CA GLY A 151 -13.34 -2.16 -34.99
C GLY A 151 -12.69 -1.03 -35.78
N ARG A 152 -11.94 -0.15 -35.12
CA ARG A 152 -11.19 0.94 -35.77
C ARG A 152 -9.84 1.19 -35.11
N PHE A 153 -8.95 1.84 -35.86
CA PHE A 153 -7.58 2.08 -35.49
C PHE A 153 -7.17 3.51 -35.85
N ALA A 154 -6.38 4.15 -34.99
CA ALA A 154 -5.76 5.43 -35.30
C ALA A 154 -4.33 5.46 -34.77
N LEU A 155 -3.38 5.94 -35.58
CA LEU A 155 -2.00 6.20 -35.18
C LEU A 155 -1.68 7.66 -35.49
N ALA A 156 -0.92 8.32 -34.63
CA ALA A 156 -0.46 9.68 -34.84
C ALA A 156 0.92 9.91 -34.21
N ASP A 157 1.60 10.93 -34.69
CA ASP A 157 2.93 11.34 -34.22
C ASP A 157 2.89 12.16 -32.92
N THR A 158 1.69 12.59 -32.50
CA THR A 158 1.41 13.34 -31.27
C THR A 158 0.04 12.97 -30.68
N SER A 159 -0.12 13.12 -29.36
CA SER A 159 -1.42 12.89 -28.69
C SER A 159 -2.52 13.84 -29.16
N ALA A 160 -2.20 15.09 -29.49
CA ALA A 160 -3.18 16.04 -30.02
C ALA A 160 -3.70 15.65 -31.41
N ALA A 161 -2.81 15.17 -32.29
CA ALA A 161 -3.20 14.66 -33.59
C ALA A 161 -4.03 13.37 -33.47
N LEU A 162 -3.68 12.48 -32.54
CA LEU A 162 -4.47 11.27 -32.27
C LEU A 162 -5.88 11.62 -31.80
N TRP A 163 -6.00 12.56 -30.86
CA TRP A 163 -7.30 13.06 -30.39
C TRP A 163 -8.13 13.61 -31.55
N ALA A 164 -7.55 14.47 -32.39
CA ALA A 164 -8.25 15.02 -33.56
C ALA A 164 -8.69 13.93 -34.54
N ALA A 165 -7.85 12.91 -34.79
CA ALA A 165 -8.19 11.80 -35.68
C ALA A 165 -9.34 10.94 -35.13
N VAL A 166 -9.32 10.57 -33.86
CA VAL A 166 -10.38 9.76 -33.23
C VAL A 166 -11.68 10.54 -33.13
N THR A 167 -11.63 11.78 -32.62
CA THR A 167 -12.83 12.61 -32.42
C THR A 167 -13.44 13.14 -33.72
N GLY A 168 -12.63 13.33 -34.76
CA GLY A 168 -13.07 13.69 -36.11
C GLY A 168 -13.57 12.51 -36.94
N GLY A 169 -13.57 11.28 -36.40
CA GLY A 169 -14.04 10.08 -37.11
C GLY A 169 -13.09 9.56 -38.19
N ALA A 170 -11.81 9.96 -38.16
CA ALA A 170 -10.78 9.53 -39.11
C ALA A 170 -10.10 8.19 -38.74
N ALA A 171 -10.61 7.49 -37.71
CA ALA A 171 -10.12 6.17 -37.34
C ALA A 171 -10.46 5.12 -38.44
N SER A 172 -9.42 4.45 -38.93
CA SER A 172 -9.46 3.49 -40.04
C SER A 172 -10.11 2.18 -39.63
N GLU A 173 -10.83 1.54 -40.54
CA GLU A 173 -11.36 0.16 -40.37
C GLU A 173 -10.30 -0.90 -40.67
N SER A 174 -9.25 -0.54 -41.40
CA SER A 174 -8.09 -1.40 -41.65
C SER A 174 -6.91 -1.00 -40.76
N VAL A 175 -6.09 -2.00 -40.40
CA VAL A 175 -4.87 -1.81 -39.62
C VAL A 175 -3.93 -0.86 -40.36
N PRO A 176 -3.61 0.33 -39.80
CA PRO A 176 -2.68 1.27 -40.42
C PRO A 176 -1.24 0.72 -40.37
N PRO A 177 -0.36 1.14 -41.31
CA PRO A 177 1.06 0.80 -41.23
C PRO A 177 1.68 1.39 -39.94
N PRO A 178 2.75 0.78 -39.41
CA PRO A 178 3.49 1.34 -38.28
C PRO A 178 3.88 2.81 -38.50
N LEU A 179 3.75 3.62 -37.46
CA LEU A 179 4.03 5.06 -37.50
C LEU A 179 5.16 5.40 -36.54
N ALA A 180 6.17 6.09 -37.06
CA ALA A 180 7.28 6.61 -36.26
C ALA A 180 7.11 8.12 -36.03
N SER A 181 7.45 8.58 -34.83
CA SER A 181 7.50 10.00 -34.46
C SER A 181 8.96 10.39 -34.20
N PRO A 182 9.53 11.36 -34.94
CA PRO A 182 10.88 11.86 -34.71
C PRO A 182 11.08 12.49 -33.32
N THR A 183 10.01 12.93 -32.66
CA THR A 183 10.05 13.56 -31.33
C THR A 183 9.88 12.55 -30.20
N GLY A 184 9.58 11.28 -30.50
CA GLY A 184 9.32 10.24 -29.48
C GLY A 184 7.91 10.28 -28.90
N ASP A 185 6.98 10.98 -29.54
CA ASP A 185 5.60 11.16 -29.07
C ASP A 185 4.59 10.29 -29.84
N ALA A 186 5.06 9.22 -30.49
CA ALA A 186 4.21 8.34 -31.27
C ALA A 186 3.14 7.70 -30.36
N THR A 187 1.89 7.72 -30.83
CA THR A 187 0.74 7.23 -30.06
C THR A 187 -0.29 6.60 -30.96
N GLY A 188 -1.05 5.66 -30.41
CA GLY A 188 -2.11 4.97 -31.13
C GLY A 188 -3.33 4.71 -30.27
N ALA A 189 -4.43 4.40 -30.94
CA ALA A 189 -5.70 4.01 -30.33
C ALA A 189 -6.26 2.75 -31.00
N LEU A 190 -6.70 1.80 -30.18
CA LEU A 190 -7.59 0.71 -30.57
C LEU A 190 -9.01 1.09 -30.18
N VAL A 191 -9.92 1.22 -31.15
CA VAL A 191 -11.31 1.62 -30.89
C VAL A 191 -12.21 0.39 -30.89
N VAL A 192 -12.85 0.15 -29.75
CA VAL A 192 -13.66 -1.04 -29.47
C VAL A 192 -15.09 -0.61 -29.09
N PRO A 193 -16.15 -1.15 -29.72
CA PRO A 193 -17.51 -0.90 -29.26
C PRO A 193 -17.77 -1.61 -27.93
N LEU A 194 -18.41 -0.91 -26.99
CA LEU A 194 -18.81 -1.41 -25.68
C LEU A 194 -20.32 -1.24 -25.48
N LEU A 195 -21.05 -2.34 -25.63
CA LEU A 195 -22.50 -2.35 -25.45
C LEU A 195 -22.89 -2.07 -23.99
N HIS A 196 -24.09 -1.54 -23.78
CA HIS A 196 -24.67 -1.35 -22.45
C HIS A 196 -24.64 -2.66 -21.63
N HIS A 197 -24.32 -2.55 -20.35
CA HIS A 197 -24.17 -3.68 -19.42
C HIS A 197 -23.11 -4.72 -19.80
N GLN A 198 -22.18 -4.38 -20.70
CA GLN A 198 -20.99 -5.19 -20.97
C GLN A 198 -19.74 -4.54 -20.40
N SER A 199 -18.71 -5.36 -20.22
CA SER A 199 -17.37 -4.90 -19.89
C SER A 199 -16.37 -5.18 -21.02
N LEU A 200 -15.30 -4.39 -21.07
CA LEU A 200 -14.12 -4.54 -21.93
C LEU A 200 -12.88 -4.58 -21.04
N ARG A 201 -12.06 -5.61 -21.17
CA ARG A 201 -10.75 -5.68 -20.51
C ARG A 201 -9.62 -5.34 -21.47
N PHE A 202 -8.62 -4.67 -20.94
CA PHE A 202 -7.29 -4.61 -21.56
C PHE A 202 -6.19 -4.76 -20.52
N VAL A 203 -5.03 -5.22 -20.97
CA VAL A 203 -3.87 -5.52 -20.13
C VAL A 203 -2.67 -4.70 -20.56
N VAL A 204 -1.91 -4.19 -19.59
CA VAL A 204 -0.69 -3.38 -19.76
C VAL A 204 0.49 -4.10 -19.08
N PRO A 205 1.66 -4.30 -19.73
CA PRO A 205 2.00 -3.93 -21.11
C PRO A 205 1.34 -4.80 -22.19
N GLY A 206 0.67 -5.89 -21.81
CA GLY A 206 0.05 -6.82 -22.75
C GLY A 206 -0.08 -8.20 -22.13
N GLY A 207 -0.49 -9.17 -22.94
CA GLY A 207 -0.79 -10.52 -22.48
C GLY A 207 -2.22 -10.90 -22.80
N ASP A 208 -2.66 -12.07 -22.36
CA ASP A 208 -4.01 -12.57 -22.62
C ASP A 208 -4.95 -12.15 -21.48
N PRO A 209 -5.89 -11.19 -21.70
CA PRO A 209 -6.80 -10.72 -20.66
C PRO A 209 -7.68 -11.82 -20.07
N ALA A 210 -7.91 -12.92 -20.81
CA ALA A 210 -8.73 -14.03 -20.36
C ALA A 210 -8.05 -14.91 -19.29
N ARG A 211 -6.72 -14.84 -19.17
CA ARG A 211 -5.96 -15.65 -18.20
C ARG A 211 -5.79 -14.96 -16.85
N LEU A 212 -5.98 -13.65 -16.79
CA LEU A 212 -5.79 -12.88 -15.56
C LEU A 212 -7.05 -12.97 -14.68
N PRO A 213 -6.88 -13.12 -13.36
CA PRO A 213 -8.00 -13.18 -12.43
C PRO A 213 -8.77 -11.86 -12.35
N ALA A 214 -10.06 -11.96 -12.02
CA ALA A 214 -10.90 -10.80 -11.73
C ALA A 214 -10.46 -10.08 -10.45
N ALA A 215 -10.82 -8.79 -10.34
CA ALA A 215 -10.46 -7.93 -9.22
C ALA A 215 -10.81 -8.49 -7.84
N ASP A 216 -12.00 -9.08 -7.67
CA ASP A 216 -12.45 -9.66 -6.39
C ASP A 216 -11.53 -10.79 -5.90
N ARG A 217 -11.03 -11.61 -6.83
CA ARG A 217 -10.09 -12.68 -6.48
C ARG A 217 -8.74 -12.11 -6.03
N VAL A 218 -8.29 -11.03 -6.65
CA VAL A 218 -7.07 -10.33 -6.24
C VAL A 218 -7.27 -9.68 -4.87
N ALA A 219 -8.43 -9.06 -4.64
CA ALA A 219 -8.77 -8.47 -3.34
C ALA A 219 -8.83 -9.50 -2.21
N ALA A 220 -9.40 -10.68 -2.48
CA ALA A 220 -9.38 -11.80 -1.54
C ALA A 220 -7.95 -12.26 -1.24
N GLY A 221 -7.08 -12.37 -2.27
CA GLY A 221 -5.68 -12.73 -2.09
C GLY A 221 -4.90 -11.76 -1.19
N TRP A 222 -5.11 -10.44 -1.37
CA TRP A 222 -4.53 -9.43 -0.48
C TRP A 222 -5.06 -9.51 0.94
N SER A 223 -6.35 -9.85 1.12
CA SER A 223 -6.93 -10.06 2.44
C SER A 223 -6.26 -11.25 3.15
N THR A 224 -6.05 -12.37 2.43
CA THR A 224 -5.32 -13.52 2.97
C THR A 224 -3.87 -13.20 3.30
N ARG A 225 -3.20 -12.37 2.49
CA ARG A 225 -1.82 -11.93 2.79
C ARG A 225 -1.72 -11.17 4.12
N LEU A 226 -2.78 -10.47 4.52
CA LEU A 226 -2.81 -9.71 5.77
C LEU A 226 -3.35 -10.49 6.98
N GLU A 227 -3.72 -11.77 6.83
CA GLU A 227 -4.27 -12.58 7.94
C GLU A 227 -3.30 -12.70 9.13
N GLY A 228 -1.99 -12.71 8.88
CA GLY A 228 -0.96 -12.77 9.91
C GLY A 228 -0.59 -11.42 10.55
N ALA A 229 -1.16 -10.31 10.05
CA ALA A 229 -0.88 -8.98 10.57
C ALA A 229 -1.67 -8.68 11.85
N ALA A 230 -1.16 -7.76 12.67
CA ALA A 230 -1.90 -7.20 13.78
C ALA A 230 -3.16 -6.49 13.26
N ARG A 231 -4.27 -6.59 14.00
CA ARG A 231 -5.57 -6.03 13.61
C ARG A 231 -6.09 -5.07 14.67
N ILE A 232 -6.89 -4.12 14.23
CA ILE A 232 -7.51 -3.12 15.08
C ILE A 232 -8.99 -2.95 14.75
N GLU A 233 -9.79 -2.64 15.77
CA GLU A 233 -11.13 -2.09 15.64
C GLU A 233 -11.17 -0.79 16.46
N LEU A 234 -11.35 0.34 15.79
CA LEU A 234 -11.29 1.67 16.39
C LEU A 234 -12.58 2.45 16.09
N PRO A 235 -13.00 3.35 16.99
CA PRO A 235 -14.12 4.27 16.74
C PRO A 235 -13.94 5.18 15.53
N ASP A 236 -12.68 5.44 15.14
CA ASP A 236 -12.35 6.23 13.95
C ASP A 236 -12.27 5.32 12.72
N GLU A 237 -13.32 5.32 11.89
CA GLU A 237 -13.42 4.52 10.67
C GLU A 237 -12.29 4.82 9.67
N SER A 238 -11.84 6.08 9.58
CA SER A 238 -10.75 6.46 8.68
C SER A 238 -9.43 5.85 9.16
N LEU A 239 -9.17 5.90 10.46
CA LEU A 239 -7.96 5.31 11.05
C LEU A 239 -7.99 3.78 10.94
N GLN A 240 -9.14 3.15 11.22
CA GLN A 240 -9.33 1.72 11.06
C GLN A 240 -9.09 1.26 9.61
N ALA A 241 -9.68 1.94 8.62
CA ALA A 241 -9.49 1.61 7.22
C ALA A 241 -8.05 1.88 6.73
N SER A 242 -7.34 2.83 7.35
CA SER A 242 -5.99 3.20 6.94
C SER A 242 -4.94 2.10 7.19
N VAL A 243 -5.14 1.23 8.18
CA VAL A 243 -4.17 0.17 8.53
C VAL A 243 -4.02 -0.87 7.41
N PRO A 244 -5.07 -1.62 7.02
CA PRO A 244 -4.89 -2.65 6.00
C PRO A 244 -4.52 -2.05 4.63
N ALA A 245 -5.04 -0.87 4.28
CA ALA A 245 -4.62 -0.16 3.07
C ALA A 245 -3.15 0.27 3.13
N GLY A 246 -2.71 0.82 4.26
CA GLY A 246 -1.33 1.24 4.51
C GLY A 246 -0.35 0.07 4.49
N LEU A 247 -0.73 -1.10 5.02
CA LEU A 247 0.09 -2.30 4.96
C LEU A 247 0.27 -2.79 3.52
N VAL A 248 -0.78 -2.77 2.70
CA VAL A 248 -0.65 -3.04 1.25
C VAL A 248 0.25 -2.01 0.58
N ASP A 249 0.13 -0.73 0.94
CA ASP A 249 0.96 0.32 0.37
C ASP A 249 2.43 0.16 0.76
N LEU A 250 2.74 -0.26 1.99
CA LEU A 250 4.09 -0.64 2.42
C LEU A 250 4.59 -1.90 1.70
N LEU A 251 3.72 -2.88 1.44
CA LEU A 251 4.05 -4.08 0.67
C LEU A 251 4.38 -3.76 -0.81
N LEU A 252 3.84 -2.67 -1.33
CA LEU A 252 4.14 -2.13 -2.67
C LEU A 252 5.14 -0.96 -2.66
N ALA A 253 5.63 -0.53 -1.50
CA ALA A 253 6.57 0.58 -1.43
C ALA A 253 7.97 0.15 -1.87
N GLU A 254 8.80 1.14 -2.19
CA GLU A 254 10.24 0.91 -2.34
C GLU A 254 10.81 0.29 -1.05
N PRO A 255 11.73 -0.67 -1.17
CA PRO A 255 12.29 -1.38 -0.04
C PRO A 255 13.29 -0.47 0.65
N VAL A 256 12.82 0.31 1.62
CA VAL A 256 13.66 1.13 2.49
C VAL A 256 13.59 0.65 3.95
N PRO A 257 14.59 0.94 4.79
CA PRO A 257 14.64 0.47 6.18
C PRO A 257 13.38 0.75 7.01
N ASP A 258 12.83 1.96 6.92
CA ASP A 258 11.63 2.36 7.67
C ASP A 258 10.38 1.59 7.24
N VAL A 259 10.28 1.22 5.97
CA VAL A 259 9.16 0.41 5.45
C VAL A 259 9.21 -1.00 6.04
N ALA A 260 10.40 -1.61 6.13
CA ALA A 260 10.55 -2.93 6.76
C ALA A 260 10.24 -2.88 8.27
N ALA A 261 10.70 -1.85 8.97
CA ALA A 261 10.40 -1.69 10.39
C ALA A 261 8.91 -1.46 10.65
N GLN A 262 8.21 -0.70 9.79
CA GLN A 262 6.76 -0.53 9.87
C GLN A 262 6.02 -1.85 9.63
N LEU A 263 6.38 -2.65 8.64
CA LEU A 263 5.80 -3.98 8.44
C LEU A 263 5.95 -4.87 9.68
N ALA A 264 7.17 -4.91 10.25
CA ALA A 264 7.43 -5.69 11.45
C ALA A 264 6.62 -5.20 12.66
N SER A 265 6.35 -3.90 12.79
CA SER A 265 5.49 -3.35 13.86
C SER A 265 4.03 -3.77 13.78
N TRP A 266 3.62 -4.37 12.66
CA TRP A 266 2.28 -4.90 12.42
C TRP A 266 2.27 -6.41 12.17
N GLY A 267 3.30 -7.14 12.58
CA GLY A 267 3.31 -8.61 12.54
C GLY A 267 3.95 -9.22 11.29
N LEU A 268 4.23 -8.41 10.26
CA LEU A 268 4.76 -8.87 8.96
C LEU A 268 6.30 -8.93 8.96
N VAL A 269 6.86 -9.71 9.90
CA VAL A 269 8.32 -9.82 10.10
C VAL A 269 9.01 -10.59 8.99
N ALA A 270 8.36 -11.60 8.40
CA ALA A 270 8.94 -12.38 7.32
C ALA A 270 9.20 -11.49 6.10
N GLU A 271 8.22 -10.67 5.72
CA GLU A 271 8.29 -9.71 4.63
C GLU A 271 9.32 -8.61 4.90
N ALA A 272 9.40 -8.14 6.16
CA ALA A 272 10.41 -7.19 6.58
C ALA A 272 11.83 -7.76 6.42
N VAL A 273 12.04 -9.00 6.85
CA VAL A 273 13.35 -9.67 6.80
C VAL A 273 13.75 -10.05 5.38
N GLU A 274 12.80 -10.49 4.54
CA GLU A 274 13.05 -10.74 3.11
C GLU A 274 13.59 -9.48 2.42
N ARG A 275 13.02 -8.31 2.70
CA ARG A 275 13.49 -7.02 2.17
C ARG A 275 14.88 -6.66 2.67
N ILE A 276 15.14 -6.86 3.97
CA ILE A 276 16.49 -6.66 4.52
C ILE A 276 17.49 -7.56 3.79
N ALA A 277 17.18 -8.84 3.63
CA ALA A 277 18.05 -9.80 2.95
C ALA A 277 18.32 -9.39 1.49
N ALA A 278 17.32 -8.88 0.78
CA ALA A 278 17.46 -8.44 -0.60
C ALA A 278 18.24 -7.11 -0.76
N HIS A 279 18.19 -6.21 0.22
CA HIS A 279 18.68 -4.83 0.06
C HIS A 279 19.76 -4.37 1.06
N HIS A 280 20.24 -5.24 1.97
CA HIS A 280 21.24 -4.90 3.00
C HIS A 280 22.53 -4.21 2.50
N GLY A 281 22.89 -4.40 1.23
CA GLY A 281 24.04 -3.75 0.59
C GLY A 281 23.86 -2.25 0.31
N GLU A 282 22.63 -1.73 0.35
CA GLU A 282 22.28 -0.32 0.17
C GLU A 282 22.00 0.31 1.53
N ASP A 283 22.49 1.50 1.90
CA ASP A 283 22.26 2.07 3.26
C ASP A 283 22.39 1.05 4.42
N SER A 284 23.57 0.44 4.54
CA SER A 284 23.80 -0.62 5.53
C SER A 284 23.54 -0.19 6.99
N ALA A 285 23.69 1.10 7.31
CA ALA A 285 23.35 1.62 8.64
C ALA A 285 21.83 1.59 8.88
N GLY A 286 21.04 2.04 7.90
CA GLY A 286 19.58 1.97 7.95
C GLY A 286 19.07 0.54 8.10
N TRP A 287 19.53 -0.40 7.28
CA TRP A 287 19.08 -1.80 7.39
C TRP A 287 19.52 -2.48 8.68
N LEU A 288 20.69 -2.12 9.23
CA LEU A 288 21.10 -2.60 10.54
C LEU A 288 20.12 -2.14 11.63
N ARG A 289 19.67 -0.87 11.60
CA ARG A 289 18.61 -0.36 12.51
C ARG A 289 17.28 -1.07 12.31
N ALA A 290 16.87 -1.30 11.05
CA ALA A 290 15.64 -2.04 10.74
C ALA A 290 15.70 -3.49 11.24
N THR A 291 16.85 -4.17 11.04
CA THR A 291 17.08 -5.54 11.55
C THR A 291 16.97 -5.58 13.08
N ALA A 292 17.63 -4.65 13.77
CA ALA A 292 17.55 -4.53 15.22
C ALA A 292 16.12 -4.29 15.70
N THR A 293 15.36 -3.47 14.99
CA THR A 293 13.95 -3.19 15.29
C THR A 293 13.08 -4.44 15.10
N CYS A 294 13.22 -5.13 13.97
CA CYS A 294 12.49 -6.38 13.70
C CYS A 294 12.79 -7.43 14.78
N TRP A 295 14.06 -7.61 15.13
CA TRP A 295 14.48 -8.58 16.15
C TRP A 295 13.92 -8.25 17.54
N VAL A 296 13.94 -6.98 17.96
CA VAL A 296 13.42 -6.57 19.27
C VAL A 296 11.91 -6.75 19.37
N LEU A 297 11.17 -6.51 18.29
CA LEU A 297 9.71 -6.68 18.29
C LEU A 297 9.29 -8.15 18.36
N HIS A 298 10.05 -9.04 17.72
CA HIS A 298 9.60 -10.42 17.51
C HIS A 298 10.32 -11.48 18.33
N ARG A 299 11.62 -11.31 18.60
CA ARG A 299 12.48 -12.29 19.32
C ARG A 299 12.38 -13.74 18.81
N ARG A 300 12.01 -13.93 17.54
CA ARG A 300 11.89 -15.22 16.87
C ARG A 300 13.05 -15.38 15.88
N PRO A 301 13.94 -16.38 16.01
CA PRO A 301 15.11 -16.51 15.15
C PRO A 301 14.79 -17.02 13.74
N GLU A 302 13.66 -17.71 13.54
CA GLU A 302 13.33 -18.40 12.30
C GLU A 302 13.29 -17.47 11.08
N PRO A 303 12.62 -16.30 11.10
CA PRO A 303 12.62 -15.39 9.96
C PRO A 303 14.02 -14.86 9.61
N PHE A 304 14.92 -14.80 10.58
CA PHE A 304 16.26 -14.24 10.42
C PHE A 304 17.30 -15.29 10.00
N ALA A 305 16.93 -16.56 9.87
CA ALA A 305 17.85 -17.68 9.74
C ALA A 305 18.84 -17.58 8.57
N ASP A 306 18.46 -16.90 7.47
CA ASP A 306 19.28 -16.74 6.27
C ASP A 306 19.87 -15.33 6.10
N LEU A 307 19.60 -14.42 7.04
CA LEU A 307 20.01 -13.01 6.93
C LEU A 307 21.54 -12.87 7.13
N PRO A 308 22.26 -12.17 6.21
CA PRO A 308 23.73 -12.07 6.24
C PRO A 308 24.20 -11.06 7.31
N LEU A 309 24.16 -11.47 8.59
CA LEU A 309 24.52 -10.58 9.70
C LEU A 309 25.94 -10.04 9.62
N GLY A 310 26.90 -10.81 9.08
CA GLY A 310 28.27 -10.35 8.91
C GLY A 310 28.36 -9.07 8.06
N ASP A 311 27.60 -9.01 6.96
CA ASP A 311 27.59 -7.88 6.05
C ASP A 311 26.87 -6.66 6.66
N LEU A 312 25.76 -6.89 7.35
CA LEU A 312 25.03 -5.82 8.07
C LEU A 312 25.87 -5.21 9.20
N VAL A 313 26.61 -6.04 9.93
CA VAL A 313 27.48 -5.60 11.04
C VAL A 313 28.74 -4.90 10.53
N ALA A 314 29.06 -4.94 9.22
CA ALA A 314 30.11 -4.08 8.67
C ALA A 314 29.81 -2.57 8.90
N ALA A 315 28.53 -2.20 9.03
CA ALA A 315 28.07 -0.85 9.39
C ALA A 315 28.04 -0.58 10.91
N ALA A 316 28.43 -1.53 11.76
CA ALA A 316 28.34 -1.46 13.22
C ALA A 316 28.99 -0.23 13.85
N ARG A 317 30.07 0.28 13.25
CA ARG A 317 30.82 1.42 13.80
C ARG A 317 29.99 2.69 13.92
N SER A 318 28.98 2.89 13.06
CA SER A 318 28.08 4.04 13.13
C SER A 318 26.84 3.78 13.99
N GLU A 319 26.50 2.53 14.28
CA GLU A 319 25.24 2.11 14.90
C GLU A 319 25.45 1.11 16.05
N PRO A 320 26.28 1.41 17.08
CA PRO A 320 26.59 0.47 18.15
C PRO A 320 25.36 0.03 18.95
N GLY A 321 24.37 0.92 19.11
CA GLY A 321 23.11 0.58 19.77
C GLY A 321 22.26 -0.44 19.00
N ALA A 322 22.29 -0.42 17.67
CA ALA A 322 21.57 -1.38 16.85
C ALA A 322 22.21 -2.77 16.96
N VAL A 323 23.54 -2.84 16.95
CA VAL A 323 24.27 -4.09 17.20
C VAL A 323 23.98 -4.64 18.59
N ALA A 324 23.96 -3.78 19.62
CA ALA A 324 23.63 -4.19 20.99
C ALA A 324 22.27 -4.91 21.08
N ARG A 325 21.26 -4.37 20.38
CA ARG A 325 19.91 -4.97 20.32
C ARG A 325 19.89 -6.37 19.68
N LEU A 326 20.86 -6.68 18.83
CA LEU A 326 21.00 -7.97 18.13
C LEU A 326 21.74 -9.05 18.94
N ALA A 327 22.22 -8.76 20.15
CA ALA A 327 22.94 -9.74 20.98
C ALA A 327 22.20 -11.08 21.11
N GLY A 328 20.88 -11.03 21.39
CA GLY A 328 20.04 -12.22 21.46
C GLY A 328 19.92 -12.99 20.13
N LEU A 329 20.00 -12.30 18.98
CA LEU A 329 19.94 -12.95 17.67
C LEU A 329 21.22 -13.73 17.38
N PHE A 330 22.39 -13.15 17.73
CA PHE A 330 23.66 -13.86 17.64
C PHE A 330 23.66 -15.12 18.51
N ALA A 331 23.19 -15.01 19.76
CA ALA A 331 23.07 -16.14 20.66
C ALA A 331 22.12 -17.22 20.11
N ALA A 332 20.95 -16.81 19.58
CA ALA A 332 19.99 -17.74 18.98
C ALA A 332 20.54 -18.45 17.72
N ARG A 333 21.53 -17.86 17.04
CA ARG A 333 22.27 -18.46 15.92
C ARG A 333 23.52 -19.23 16.36
N GLY A 334 23.80 -19.33 17.66
CA GLY A 334 24.95 -20.05 18.22
C GLY A 334 26.29 -19.30 18.14
N ASP A 335 26.28 -17.99 17.89
CA ASP A 335 27.49 -17.15 17.91
C ASP A 335 27.62 -16.45 19.27
N ASP A 336 27.99 -17.22 20.30
CA ASP A 336 28.12 -16.75 21.68
C ASP A 336 29.13 -15.61 21.83
N ARG A 337 30.17 -15.60 21.00
CA ARG A 337 31.20 -14.56 21.01
C ARG A 337 30.62 -13.25 20.49
N ALA A 338 29.99 -13.26 19.31
CA ALA A 338 29.35 -12.07 18.77
C ALA A 338 28.23 -11.57 19.68
N ALA A 339 27.48 -12.48 20.32
CA ALA A 339 26.46 -12.12 21.30
C ALA A 339 27.05 -11.36 22.50
N THR A 340 28.16 -11.86 23.04
CA THR A 340 28.86 -11.22 24.18
C THR A 340 29.43 -9.86 23.78
N ASP A 341 30.09 -9.78 22.62
CA ASP A 341 30.65 -8.54 22.11
C ASP A 341 29.55 -7.50 21.87
N ALA A 342 28.44 -7.89 21.24
CA ALA A 342 27.27 -7.05 21.01
C ALA A 342 26.65 -6.57 22.34
N ALA A 343 26.49 -7.45 23.33
CA ALA A 343 25.93 -7.10 24.63
C ALA A 343 26.77 -6.09 25.41
N SER A 344 28.06 -5.94 25.09
CA SER A 344 28.95 -4.92 25.68
C SER A 344 28.76 -3.52 25.08
N LEU A 345 28.12 -3.42 23.92
CA LEU A 345 27.85 -2.16 23.25
C LEU A 345 26.62 -1.47 23.86
N ALA A 346 26.59 -0.14 23.73
CA ALA A 346 25.46 0.67 24.12
C ALA A 346 25.33 1.86 23.17
N GLY A 347 24.12 2.41 23.08
CA GLY A 347 23.86 3.59 22.28
C GLY A 347 22.38 3.71 21.93
N PRO A 348 21.93 4.91 21.53
CA PRO A 348 20.59 5.08 21.02
C PRO A 348 20.44 4.35 19.68
N VAL A 349 19.20 4.02 19.33
CA VAL A 349 18.81 3.59 17.98
C VAL A 349 17.64 4.47 17.60
N ALA A 350 17.75 5.14 16.45
CA ALA A 350 16.67 5.98 15.95
C ALA A 350 15.41 5.14 15.76
N ASP A 351 14.26 5.70 16.14
CA ASP A 351 12.98 5.09 15.83
C ASP A 351 12.70 5.19 14.33
N PRO A 352 12.07 4.17 13.73
CA PRO A 352 11.54 4.24 12.38
C PRO A 352 10.58 5.41 12.16
N GLU A 353 10.57 5.93 10.94
CA GLU A 353 9.62 6.97 10.53
C GLU A 353 8.44 6.38 9.75
N GLY A 354 7.22 6.80 10.10
CA GLY A 354 6.04 6.56 9.26
C GLY A 354 4.73 6.36 10.03
N PRO A 355 3.59 6.56 9.35
CA PRO A 355 2.29 6.65 10.01
C PRO A 355 1.86 5.36 10.69
N LEU A 356 2.22 4.19 10.15
CA LEU A 356 1.89 2.91 10.74
C LEU A 356 2.75 2.60 11.97
N TRP A 357 4.01 3.05 11.99
CA TRP A 357 4.84 2.98 13.19
C TRP A 357 4.27 3.88 14.30
N ASP A 358 3.93 5.12 13.96
CA ASP A 358 3.36 6.08 14.91
C ASP A 358 2.04 5.58 15.50
N LEU A 359 1.19 4.96 14.67
CA LEU A 359 -0.06 4.37 15.13
C LEU A 359 0.18 3.19 16.08
N ALA A 360 1.07 2.25 15.74
CA ALA A 360 1.42 1.15 16.65
C ALA A 360 1.92 1.67 18.01
N ARG A 361 2.72 2.75 18.01
CA ARG A 361 3.20 3.40 19.24
C ARG A 361 2.14 4.15 20.02
N ARG A 362 1.10 4.68 19.36
CA ARG A 362 -0.06 5.27 20.04
C ARG A 362 -0.91 4.19 20.74
N LEU A 363 -1.03 3.02 20.12
CA LEU A 363 -1.78 1.88 20.65
C LEU A 363 -1.07 1.20 21.82
N ALA A 364 0.25 1.03 21.73
CA ALA A 364 1.08 0.49 22.80
C ALA A 364 2.49 1.10 22.79
N ARG A 365 2.74 2.03 23.72
CA ARG A 365 4.02 2.73 23.83
C ARG A 365 4.93 2.06 24.86
N PRO A 366 6.20 1.76 24.53
CA PRO A 366 7.20 1.38 25.53
C PRO A 366 7.40 2.50 26.54
N VAL A 367 7.40 2.13 27.81
CA VAL A 367 7.73 2.98 28.95
C VAL A 367 8.76 2.26 29.82
N ASP A 368 9.35 2.96 30.78
CA ASP A 368 10.27 2.32 31.71
C ASP A 368 9.58 1.16 32.45
N GLY A 369 10.14 -0.04 32.29
CA GLY A 369 9.62 -1.27 32.88
C GLY A 369 8.29 -1.79 32.31
N GLY A 370 7.81 -1.32 31.14
CA GLY A 370 6.56 -1.86 30.59
C GLY A 370 5.97 -1.16 29.36
N LEU A 371 4.64 -1.27 29.24
CA LEU A 371 3.83 -0.71 28.16
C LEU A 371 2.74 0.23 28.70
N ALA A 372 2.61 1.38 28.06
CA ALA A 372 1.46 2.27 28.20
C ALA A 372 0.51 2.08 27.01
N LEU A 373 -0.64 1.49 27.28
CA LEU A 373 -1.71 1.27 26.31
C LEU A 373 -2.56 2.53 26.22
N LEU A 374 -3.02 2.88 25.01
CA LEU A 374 -3.90 4.04 24.80
C LEU A 374 -3.44 5.26 25.59
N GLY A 375 -2.21 5.71 25.32
CA GLY A 375 -1.54 6.76 26.09
C GLY A 375 -2.38 8.04 26.21
N GLU A 376 -3.13 8.32 25.17
CA GLU A 376 -4.14 9.37 25.07
C GLU A 376 -5.35 8.78 24.33
N VAL A 377 -6.57 9.13 24.75
CA VAL A 377 -7.82 8.69 24.12
C VAL A 377 -8.65 9.92 23.75
N PRO A 378 -9.04 10.09 22.48
CA PRO A 378 -9.97 11.15 22.08
C PRO A 378 -11.31 11.03 22.82
N GLU A 379 -11.90 12.14 23.26
CA GLU A 379 -13.21 12.12 23.92
C GLU A 379 -14.31 11.49 23.05
N SER A 380 -14.19 11.58 21.72
CA SER A 380 -15.10 10.95 20.77
C SER A 380 -15.10 9.41 20.84
N TRP A 381 -14.05 8.80 21.41
CA TRP A 381 -13.96 7.35 21.60
C TRP A 381 -14.61 6.88 22.91
N HIS A 382 -14.96 7.80 23.81
CA HIS A 382 -15.64 7.43 25.05
C HIS A 382 -16.99 6.78 24.77
N GLY A 383 -17.28 5.67 25.46
CA GLY A 383 -18.47 4.86 25.23
C GLY A 383 -18.39 3.91 24.02
N GLN A 384 -17.33 3.97 23.20
CA GLN A 384 -17.16 3.15 22.00
C GLN A 384 -16.09 2.06 22.22
N PRO A 385 -16.27 0.86 21.63
CA PRO A 385 -15.30 -0.21 21.79
C PRO A 385 -13.98 0.10 21.08
N VAL A 386 -12.89 -0.45 21.63
CA VAL A 386 -11.57 -0.48 20.99
C VAL A 386 -11.06 -1.91 21.09
N GLU A 387 -10.58 -2.49 19.98
CA GLU A 387 -9.91 -3.79 20.01
C GLU A 387 -8.57 -3.71 19.28
N VAL A 388 -7.56 -4.36 19.84
CA VAL A 388 -6.22 -4.52 19.27
C VAL A 388 -5.86 -6.00 19.40
N HIS A 389 -5.44 -6.61 18.29
CA HIS A 389 -5.18 -8.04 18.21
C HIS A 389 -3.77 -8.30 17.69
N GLY A 390 -2.94 -8.98 18.49
CA GLY A 390 -1.63 -9.50 18.09
C GLY A 390 -0.58 -8.43 17.74
N LEU A 391 -0.62 -7.26 18.39
CA LEU A 391 0.31 -6.17 18.13
C LEU A 391 1.71 -6.51 18.66
N PRO A 392 2.76 -6.59 17.81
CA PRO A 392 4.13 -6.78 18.28
C PRO A 392 4.63 -5.58 19.07
N THR A 393 5.24 -5.84 20.22
CA THR A 393 5.88 -4.82 21.06
C THR A 393 7.31 -5.23 21.37
N VAL A 394 8.09 -4.29 21.93
CA VAL A 394 9.46 -4.58 22.38
C VAL A 394 9.52 -5.58 23.55
N HIS A 395 8.37 -5.90 24.14
CA HIS A 395 8.23 -6.77 25.30
C HIS A 395 7.46 -8.05 25.03
N GLY A 396 6.87 -8.23 23.83
CA GLY A 396 5.99 -9.36 23.53
C GLY A 396 4.85 -9.01 22.59
N SER A 397 3.99 -10.00 22.28
CA SER A 397 2.77 -9.81 21.50
C SER A 397 1.61 -9.41 22.41
N LEU A 398 0.86 -8.38 22.04
CA LEU A 398 -0.21 -7.81 22.86
C LEU A 398 -1.56 -7.79 22.12
N SER A 399 -2.58 -8.32 22.77
CA SER A 399 -3.99 -8.12 22.42
C SER A 399 -4.73 -7.48 23.59
N TYR A 400 -5.61 -6.53 23.31
CA TYR A 400 -6.50 -5.97 24.32
C TYR A 400 -7.80 -5.45 23.72
N GLY A 401 -8.85 -5.41 24.54
CA GLY A 401 -10.14 -4.85 24.21
C GLY A 401 -10.61 -3.90 25.30
N VAL A 402 -11.23 -2.78 24.92
CA VAL A 402 -11.93 -1.87 25.80
C VAL A 402 -13.41 -1.93 25.47
N ARG A 403 -14.24 -2.26 26.46
CA ARG A 403 -15.70 -2.26 26.38
C ARG A 403 -16.25 -1.32 27.45
N TRP A 404 -17.48 -0.83 27.30
CA TRP A 404 -18.04 0.15 28.23
C TRP A 404 -19.23 -0.40 29.01
N HIS A 405 -19.24 -0.14 30.32
CA HIS A 405 -20.35 -0.39 31.23
C HIS A 405 -20.79 0.94 31.85
N GLY A 406 -21.75 1.61 31.20
CA GLY A 406 -22.08 3.00 31.53
C GLY A 406 -20.90 3.92 31.22
N GLU A 407 -20.46 4.70 32.22
CA GLU A 407 -19.31 5.61 32.11
C GLU A 407 -17.95 4.93 32.35
N ARG A 408 -17.93 3.64 32.72
CA ARG A 408 -16.70 2.92 33.10
C ARG A 408 -16.22 1.96 32.01
N PRO A 409 -14.97 2.07 31.55
CA PRO A 409 -14.39 1.10 30.62
C PRO A 409 -13.97 -0.18 31.36
N ALA A 410 -14.23 -1.34 30.75
CA ALA A 410 -13.65 -2.62 31.09
C ALA A 410 -12.54 -2.94 30.09
N LEU A 411 -11.32 -3.10 30.60
CA LEU A 411 -10.15 -3.53 29.84
C LEU A 411 -10.03 -5.05 29.95
N LEU A 412 -9.89 -5.73 28.82
CA LEU A 412 -9.49 -7.13 28.73
C LEU A 412 -8.15 -7.20 28.00
N TRP A 413 -7.22 -8.03 28.45
CA TRP A 413 -5.92 -8.16 27.79
C TRP A 413 -5.42 -9.58 27.79
N GLU A 414 -4.62 -9.87 26.76
CA GLU A 414 -3.82 -11.07 26.61
C GLU A 414 -2.45 -10.65 26.07
N PHE A 415 -1.41 -11.00 26.82
CA PHE A 415 -0.04 -10.60 26.56
C PHE A 415 0.86 -11.82 26.60
N GLU A 416 1.56 -12.05 25.50
CA GLU A 416 2.59 -13.07 25.36
C GLU A 416 3.96 -12.38 25.51
N PRO A 417 4.52 -12.31 26.73
CA PRO A 417 5.79 -11.64 26.95
C PRO A 417 6.95 -12.38 26.30
N HIS A 418 7.97 -11.63 25.89
CA HIS A 418 9.31 -12.17 25.67
C HIS A 418 9.88 -12.66 27.02
N ASP A 419 10.90 -13.52 26.99
CA ASP A 419 11.54 -14.10 28.18
C ASP A 419 12.45 -13.11 28.97
N ASP A 420 11.97 -11.87 29.18
CA ASP A 420 12.72 -10.75 29.80
C ASP A 420 12.17 -10.37 31.20
N GLY A 421 11.25 -11.16 31.75
CA GLY A 421 10.64 -10.94 33.07
C GLY A 421 9.25 -10.27 33.02
N PRO A 422 8.68 -9.90 34.17
CA PRO A 422 7.34 -9.32 34.24
C PRO A 422 7.30 -7.93 33.61
N VAL A 423 6.27 -7.68 32.79
CA VAL A 423 6.07 -6.43 32.06
C VAL A 423 4.90 -5.68 32.65
N ARG A 424 5.11 -4.42 33.04
CA ARG A 424 4.03 -3.59 33.58
C ARG A 424 3.12 -3.09 32.46
N LEU A 425 1.83 -3.38 32.52
CA LEU A 425 0.82 -2.76 31.66
C LEU A 425 0.13 -1.61 32.41
N THR A 426 -0.12 -0.51 31.71
CA THR A 426 -0.84 0.69 32.18
C THR A 426 -1.75 1.22 31.08
N VAL A 427 -2.78 2.01 31.42
CA VAL A 427 -3.70 2.60 30.44
C VAL A 427 -4.00 4.08 30.75
N PRO A 428 -2.98 4.96 30.70
CA PRO A 428 -3.08 6.30 31.27
C PRO A 428 -4.12 7.21 30.59
N GLY A 429 -4.48 6.96 29.33
CA GLY A 429 -5.52 7.73 28.65
C GLY A 429 -6.94 7.44 29.14
N LEU A 430 -7.16 6.33 29.85
CA LEU A 430 -8.46 5.98 30.44
C LEU A 430 -8.43 6.01 31.98
N ASP A 431 -7.48 5.31 32.58
CA ASP A 431 -7.30 5.23 34.03
C ASP A 431 -5.81 5.30 34.40
N PRO A 432 -5.31 6.49 34.80
CA PRO A 432 -3.93 6.68 35.21
C PRO A 432 -3.49 5.87 36.44
N ALA A 433 -4.44 5.37 37.24
CA ALA A 433 -4.13 4.58 38.43
C ALA A 433 -4.03 3.08 38.15
N PHE A 434 -4.56 2.61 37.01
CA PHE A 434 -4.50 1.21 36.63
C PHE A 434 -3.07 0.77 36.31
N SER A 435 -2.67 -0.35 36.90
CA SER A 435 -1.44 -1.04 36.54
C SER A 435 -1.54 -2.53 36.88
N THR A 436 -0.99 -3.37 36.01
CA THR A 436 -0.87 -4.82 36.24
C THR A 436 0.46 -5.34 35.70
N ILE A 437 0.86 -6.52 36.17
CA ILE A 437 1.95 -7.32 35.60
C ILE A 437 1.45 -8.71 35.14
N GLU A 438 0.14 -8.97 35.29
CA GLU A 438 -0.45 -10.23 34.88
C GLU A 438 -0.53 -10.28 33.35
N PRO A 439 -0.11 -11.39 32.71
CA PRO A 439 -0.11 -11.50 31.26
C PRO A 439 -1.53 -11.58 30.66
N THR A 440 -2.52 -12.01 31.44
CA THR A 440 -3.92 -12.06 30.99
C THR A 440 -4.82 -11.54 32.10
N GLY A 441 -5.95 -10.94 31.74
CA GLY A 441 -6.93 -10.53 32.75
C GLY A 441 -8.01 -9.61 32.22
N GLU A 442 -8.88 -9.23 33.15
CA GLU A 442 -9.93 -8.24 32.96
C GLU A 442 -9.98 -7.27 34.14
N ALA A 443 -10.27 -6.00 33.87
CA ALA A 443 -10.39 -4.97 34.91
C ALA A 443 -11.43 -3.92 34.53
N LEU A 444 -12.34 -3.61 35.45
CA LEU A 444 -13.24 -2.47 35.34
C LEU A 444 -12.53 -1.21 35.85
N LEU A 445 -12.15 -0.34 34.93
CA LEU A 445 -11.39 0.88 35.17
C LEU A 445 -12.24 1.96 35.85
N ALA A 446 -11.59 3.00 36.38
CA ALA A 446 -12.28 4.22 36.79
C ALA A 446 -12.94 4.92 35.59
N ALA A 447 -13.99 5.70 35.85
CA ALA A 447 -14.63 6.50 34.80
C ALA A 447 -13.67 7.61 34.33
N PRO A 448 -13.36 7.69 33.02
CA PRO A 448 -12.54 8.77 32.48
C PRO A 448 -13.24 10.12 32.68
N ARG A 449 -12.45 11.18 32.85
CA ARG A 449 -13.00 12.54 32.94
C ARG A 449 -13.73 12.87 31.64
N GLY A 450 -14.99 13.30 31.72
CA GLY A 450 -15.80 13.65 30.56
C GLY A 450 -16.53 12.48 29.89
N ALA A 451 -16.41 11.25 30.39
CA ALA A 451 -17.26 10.14 29.93
C ALA A 451 -18.71 10.37 30.41
N ALA A 452 -19.64 10.54 29.47
CA ALA A 452 -21.08 10.58 29.77
C ALA A 452 -21.69 9.19 29.61
N ALA A 453 -22.70 8.86 30.41
CA ALA A 453 -23.48 7.65 30.19
C ALA A 453 -24.19 7.73 28.84
N VAL A 454 -23.86 6.82 27.91
CA VAL A 454 -24.65 6.64 26.69
C VAL A 454 -26.04 6.19 27.12
N SER A 455 -27.04 7.05 26.94
CA SER A 455 -28.43 6.69 27.22
C SER A 455 -28.83 5.57 26.25
N PRO A 456 -29.55 4.52 26.70
CA PRO A 456 -30.11 3.55 25.79
C PRO A 456 -31.00 4.27 24.77
N PRO A 457 -31.08 3.81 23.51
CA PRO A 457 -31.99 4.39 22.53
C PRO A 457 -33.40 4.40 23.13
N GLU A 458 -34.06 5.57 23.13
CA GLU A 458 -35.44 5.66 23.59
C GLU A 458 -36.27 4.59 22.88
N PRO A 459 -37.04 3.76 23.59
CA PRO A 459 -37.96 2.84 22.94
C PRO A 459 -38.92 3.69 22.11
N GLY A 460 -38.82 3.54 20.79
CA GLY A 460 -39.65 4.26 19.83
C GLY A 460 -41.11 4.21 20.26
N SER A 461 -41.66 5.37 20.54
CA SER A 461 -43.09 5.55 20.70
C SER A 461 -43.75 5.23 19.36
N PHE A 462 -44.27 4.02 19.23
CA PHE A 462 -45.31 3.75 18.24
C PHE A 462 -46.54 4.57 18.64
N SER A 463 -46.83 5.62 17.88
CA SER A 463 -48.14 6.26 17.80
C SER A 463 -48.46 6.54 16.35
#